data_AF-A0A936TNK3-F1
#
_entry.id   AF-A0A936TNK3-F1
#
_cell.length_a   1.000
_cell.length_b   1.000
_cell.length_c   1.000
_cell.angle_alpha   90.00
_cell.angle_beta   90.00
_cell.angle_gamma   90.00
#
_symmetry.space_group_name_H-M   'P 1'
#
loop_
_entity.id
_entity.type
_entity.pdbx_description
1 polymer ?
#
loop_
_entity_poly.entity_id
_entity_poly.type
_entity_poly.pdbx_seq_one_letter_code
_entity_poly.pdbx_strand_id
1 'polypeptide(L)' 'MLDISKPGGNFFLDHLERLLKDRFAVAEIVRLTKPTFTKPAPDKVIDSLLQSRCDAVIEALAD' A
#
# COMPACT_ATOMS: atom_id res chain seq x y z
N MET A 1 1.79 2.19 -1.47
CA MET A 1 0.77 1.11 -1.38
C MET A 1 0.46 0.87 0.08
N LEU A 2 -0.81 0.98 0.44
CA LEU A 2 -1.30 0.81 1.81
C LEU A 2 -1.98 -0.55 1.96
N ASP A 3 -1.34 -1.45 2.70
CA ASP A 3 -1.94 -2.71 3.17
C ASP A 3 -2.87 -2.43 4.34
N ILE A 4 -4.09 -2.95 4.27
CA ILE A 4 -5.08 -2.81 5.32
C ILE A 4 -4.99 -3.91 6.40
N SER A 5 -4.07 -4.87 6.28
CA SER A 5 -3.88 -6.00 7.20
C SER A 5 -5.01 -7.02 7.18
N LYS A 6 -5.67 -7.20 6.04
CA LYS A 6 -6.57 -8.34 5.83
C LYS A 6 -5.75 -9.60 5.49
N PRO A 7 -6.14 -10.79 5.96
CA PRO A 7 -5.48 -12.04 5.60
C PRO A 7 -5.35 -12.18 4.08
N GLY A 8 -4.14 -12.48 3.62
CA GLY A 8 -3.85 -12.64 2.20
C GLY A 8 -3.60 -11.34 1.42
N GLY A 9 -3.77 -10.16 2.03
CA GLY A 9 -3.52 -8.87 1.39
C GLY A 9 -2.10 -8.74 0.84
N ASN A 10 -1.11 -9.24 1.57
CA ASN A 10 0.30 -9.23 1.14
C ASN A 10 0.52 -9.96 -0.19
N PHE A 11 -0.10 -11.12 -0.42
CA PHE A 11 0.07 -11.84 -1.70
C PHE A 11 -0.45 -11.05 -2.89
N PHE A 12 -1.61 -10.39 -2.73
CA PHE A 12 -2.15 -9.51 -3.76
C PHE A 12 -1.20 -8.35 -4.03
N LEU A 13 -0.71 -7.69 -2.98
CA LEU A 13 0.17 -6.53 -3.12
C LEU A 13 1.53 -6.92 -3.72
N ASP A 14 2.11 -8.04 -3.34
CA ASP A 14 3.37 -8.54 -3.92
C ASP A 14 3.21 -8.80 -5.43
N HIS A 15 2.10 -9.43 -5.82
CA HIS A 15 1.82 -9.65 -7.25
C HIS A 15 1.62 -8.34 -8.01
N LEU A 16 0.91 -7.39 -7.40
CA LEU A 16 0.66 -6.09 -8.00
C LEU A 16 1.95 -5.28 -8.16
N GLU A 17 2.82 -5.25 -7.15
CA GLU A 17 4.12 -4.57 -7.24
C GLU A 17 5.00 -5.15 -8.34
N ARG A 18 5.03 -6.48 -8.46
CA ARG A 18 5.73 -7.14 -9.57
C ARG A 18 5.18 -6.67 -10.92
N LEU A 19 3.86 -6.63 -11.11
CA LEU A 19 3.27 -6.16 -12.36
C LEU A 19 3.58 -4.68 -12.65
N LEU A 20 3.54 -3.83 -11.62
CA LEU A 20 3.86 -2.40 -11.74
C LEU A 20 5.30 -2.16 -12.18
N LYS A 21 6.25 -2.91 -11.60
CA LYS A 21 7.66 -2.85 -11.98
C LYS A 21 7.90 -3.43 -13.38
N ASP A 22 7.41 -4.64 -13.63
CA ASP A 22 7.71 -5.38 -14.86
C ASP A 22 7.07 -4.76 -16.11
N ARG A 23 5.83 -4.27 -16.01
CA ARG A 23 5.04 -3.83 -17.18
C ARG A 23 4.95 -2.33 -17.35
N PHE A 24 5.09 -1.59 -16.26
CA PHE A 24 4.88 -0.14 -16.26
C PHE A 24 6.13 0.64 -15.81
N ALA A 25 7.24 -0.06 -15.52
CA ALA A 25 8.51 0.53 -15.13
C ALA A 25 8.39 1.52 -13.95
N VAL A 26 7.49 1.24 -13.00
CA VAL A 26 7.35 2.07 -11.79
C VAL A 26 8.69 2.06 -11.03
N ALA A 27 9.27 3.24 -10.85
CA ALA A 27 10.61 3.40 -10.30
C ALA A 27 10.69 3.05 -8.81
N GLU A 28 9.70 3.46 -8.02
CA GLU A 28 9.67 3.25 -6.58
C GLU A 28 8.28 2.81 -6.11
N ILE A 29 8.27 1.87 -5.15
CA ILE A 29 7.06 1.44 -4.46
C ILE A 29 7.31 1.50 -2.96
N VAL A 30 6.57 2.37 -2.28
CA VAL A 30 6.57 2.46 -0.82
C VAL A 30 5.47 1.58 -0.24
N ARG A 31 5.82 0.73 0.73
CA ARG A 31 4.91 -0.18 1.43
C ARG A 31 4.63 0.31 2.83
N LEU A 32 3.36 0.54 3.13
CA LEU A 32 2.88 0.87 4.48
C LEU A 32 1.71 -0.03 4.84
N THR A 33 1.57 -0.31 6.13
CA THR A 33 0.59 -1.28 6.64
C THR A 33 -0.16 -0.70 7.81
N LYS A 34 -1.49 -0.83 7.80
CA LYS A 34 -2.34 -0.48 8.93
C LYS A 34 -2.17 -1.49 10.06
N PRO A 35 -2.27 -1.10 11.34
CA PRO A 35 -2.22 -2.07 12.44
C PRO A 35 -3.39 -3.07 12.43
N THR A 36 -4.53 -2.65 11.87
CA THR A 36 -5.75 -3.47 11.77
C THR A 36 -6.60 -2.99 10.59
N PHE A 37 -7.37 -3.90 9.99
CA PHE A 37 -8.35 -3.57 8.95
C PHE A 37 -9.63 -2.95 9.53
N THR A 38 -9.86 -3.06 10.84
CA THR A 38 -11.14 -2.69 11.48
C THR A 38 -11.30 -1.20 11.80
N LYS A 39 -10.27 -0.38 11.54
CA LYS A 39 -10.26 1.07 11.81
C LYS A 39 -9.56 1.83 10.68
N PRO A 40 -9.79 3.14 10.53
CA PRO A 40 -8.99 3.99 9.64
C PRO A 40 -7.48 3.92 9.94
N ALA A 41 -6.64 4.29 8.97
CA ALA A 41 -5.20 4.36 9.18
C ALA A 41 -4.87 5.38 10.29
N PRO A 42 -4.00 5.07 11.26
CA PRO A 42 -3.55 6.05 12.24
C PRO A 42 -2.84 7.23 11.56
N ASP A 43 -2.92 8.42 12.16
CA ASP A 43 -2.30 9.65 11.63
C ASP A 43 -0.83 9.44 11.26
N LYS A 44 -0.07 8.71 12.10
CA LYS A 44 1.34 8.37 11.82
C LYS A 44 1.55 7.67 10.46
N VAL A 45 0.64 6.79 10.06
CA VAL A 45 0.71 6.09 8.76
C VAL A 45 0.35 7.05 7.62
N ILE A 46 -0.64 7.92 7.83
CA ILE A 46 -1.04 8.96 6.87
C ILE A 46 0.11 9.95 6.67
N ASP A 47 0.72 10.44 7.75
CA ASP A 47 1.87 11.33 7.71
C ASP A 47 3.03 10.69 6.93
N SER A 48 3.26 9.39 7.12
CA SER A 48 4.28 8.66 6.37
C SER A 48 3.98 8.61 4.86
N LEU A 49 2.70 8.45 4.46
CA LEU A 49 2.28 8.51 3.05
C LEU A 49 2.45 9.91 2.45
N LEU A 50 2.14 10.95 3.22
CA LEU A 50 2.30 12.33 2.76
C LEU A 50 3.78 12.70 2.63
N GLN A 51 4.62 12.22 3.55
CA GLN A 51 6.06 12.45 3.53
C GLN A 51 6.78 11.67 2.43
N SER A 52 6.25 10.52 2.00
CA SER A 52 6.86 9.74 0.93
C SER A 52 6.73 10.38 -0.47
N ARG A 53 6.01 11.51 -0.59
CA ARG A 53 5.86 12.29 -1.83
C ARG A 53 5.48 11.44 -3.05
N CYS A 54 4.62 10.44 -2.84
CA CYS A 54 4.20 9.55 -3.91
C CYS A 54 3.29 10.29 -4.90
N ASP A 55 3.44 9.99 -6.19
CA ASP A 55 2.55 10.50 -7.24
C ASP A 55 1.15 9.89 -7.17
N ALA A 56 1.04 8.68 -6.63
CA ALA A 56 -0.21 7.96 -6.46
C ALA A 56 -0.19 7.02 -5.24
N VAL A 57 -1.38 6.75 -4.69
CA VAL A 57 -1.58 5.79 -3.60
C VAL A 57 -2.60 4.74 -4.02
N ILE A 58 -2.23 3.48 -3.84
CA ILE A 58 -3.15 2.33 -3.93
C ILE A 58 -3.44 1.88 -2.51
N GLU A 59 -4.68 2.04 -2.06
CA GLU A 59 -5.20 1.43 -0.83
C GLU A 59 -5.83 0.08 -1.17
N ALA A 60 -5.30 -0.98 -0.57
CA ALA A 60 -5.68 -2.37 -0.83
C ALA A 60 -6.99 -2.74 -0.13
N LEU A 61 -8.04 -1.94 -0.33
CA LEU A 61 -9.34 -2.17 0.30
C LEU A 61 -9.96 -3.44 -0.27
N ALA A 62 -10.30 -4.37 0.62
CA ALA A 62 -11.10 -5.54 0.29
C ALA A 62 -12.38 -5.51 1.13
N ASP A 63 -13.48 -6.03 0.61
CA ASP A 63 -14.75 -6.28 1.34
C ASP A 63 -14.63 -7.51 2.27
#